data_AF-A0A7V8JHD6-F1
#
_entry.id   AF-A0A7V8JHD6-F1
#
_cell.length_a   1.000
_cell.length_b   1.000
_cell.length_c   1.000
_cell.angle_alpha   90.00
_cell.angle_beta   90.00
_cell.angle_gamma   90.00
#
_symmetry.space_group_name_H-M   'P 1'
#
loop_
_entity.id
_entity.type
_entity.pdbx_description
1 polymer ?
#
loop_
_entity_poly.entity_id
_entity_poly.type
_entity_poly.pdbx_seq_one_letter_code
_entity_poly.pdbx_strand_id
1 'polypeptide(L)'
;MAKQRVSRPFSPLILVAALSSIGTGPVFAAPASVTWRPCDESIADAALPADNDIRCASFERPGTEDGHRSSTTIDAMRIRAGHTDESRKALVVEIGDPGNDPFVALGSTASAWLAAPATSDTYRAIADRFDLIAIMPRGMKGADRLDCPFLGVSPLNAIYADRNDSAAWRGLIDSARDLAGRCATNPTSTGIDTATRVSDIEAFREVAGYKN
;
A
#
# COMPACT_ATOMS: atom_id res chain seq x y z
N MET A 1 -4.11 9.66 98.40
CA MET A 1 -5.34 9.26 97.69
C MET A 1 -5.46 10.10 96.43
N ALA A 2 -5.13 9.51 95.29
CA ALA A 2 -5.18 10.14 93.97
C ALA A 2 -6.58 9.97 93.35
N LYS A 3 -7.10 11.00 92.66
CA LYS A 3 -8.11 10.86 91.59
C LYS A 3 -7.99 12.02 90.61
N GLN A 4 -7.24 11.78 89.53
CA GLN A 4 -7.23 12.59 88.30
C GLN A 4 -8.64 12.55 87.66
N ARG A 5 -9.16 13.70 87.22
CA ARG A 5 -10.26 13.78 86.25
C ARG A 5 -9.68 14.10 84.89
N VAL A 6 -9.93 13.19 83.96
CA VAL A 6 -9.50 13.21 82.57
C VAL A 6 -10.44 14.07 81.72
N SER A 7 -9.83 14.93 80.91
CA SER A 7 -10.41 15.77 79.85
C SER A 7 -10.92 14.94 78.66
N ARG A 8 -12.01 15.37 78.03
CA ARG A 8 -12.37 14.98 76.66
C ARG A 8 -12.53 16.22 75.78
N PRO A 9 -11.67 16.42 74.77
CA PRO A 9 -11.95 17.38 73.71
C PRO A 9 -12.85 16.78 72.63
N PHE A 10 -13.80 17.58 72.16
CA PHE A 10 -14.63 17.33 70.99
C PHE A 10 -13.78 17.49 69.71
N SER A 11 -13.69 16.44 68.90
CA SER A 11 -13.18 16.51 67.52
C SER A 11 -14.34 16.61 66.53
N PRO A 12 -14.38 17.62 65.65
CA PRO A 12 -15.27 17.61 64.50
C PRO A 12 -14.67 16.79 63.35
N LEU A 13 -15.45 15.86 62.83
CA LEU A 13 -15.15 15.09 61.62
C LEU A 13 -15.38 15.98 60.40
N ILE A 14 -14.32 16.28 59.64
CA ILE A 14 -14.42 16.94 58.32
C ILE A 14 -14.43 15.83 57.26
N LEU A 15 -15.55 15.71 56.55
CA LEU A 15 -15.73 14.78 55.42
C LEU A 15 -15.19 15.47 54.16
N VAL A 16 -14.03 15.06 53.66
CA VAL A 16 -13.49 15.49 52.36
C VAL A 16 -13.94 14.49 51.30
N ALA A 17 -14.92 14.86 50.48
CA ALA A 17 -15.31 14.11 49.31
C ALA A 17 -14.31 14.37 48.17
N ALA A 18 -13.41 13.41 47.91
CA ALA A 18 -12.52 13.44 46.75
C ALA A 18 -13.30 13.00 45.49
N LEU A 19 -13.69 13.96 44.66
CA LEU A 19 -14.15 13.69 43.30
C LEU A 19 -12.93 13.41 42.41
N SER A 20 -12.66 12.13 42.17
CA SER A 20 -11.69 11.69 41.16
C SER A 20 -12.29 11.89 39.77
N SER A 21 -11.98 13.02 39.13
CA SER A 21 -12.23 13.24 37.70
C SER A 21 -11.30 12.33 36.91
N ILE A 22 -11.78 11.16 36.47
CA ILE A 22 -11.10 10.35 35.47
C ILE A 22 -11.19 11.13 34.15
N GLY A 23 -10.13 11.87 33.82
CA GLY A 23 -10.00 12.49 32.52
C GLY A 23 -9.87 11.42 31.45
N THR A 24 -10.94 11.19 30.70
CA THR A 24 -10.89 10.54 29.38
C THR A 24 -10.14 11.47 28.43
N GLY A 25 -8.82 11.40 28.46
CA GLY A 25 -8.00 11.96 27.39
C GLY A 25 -8.41 11.30 26.06
N PRO A 26 -8.29 12.00 24.92
CA PRO A 26 -8.51 11.39 23.63
C PRO A 26 -7.56 10.19 23.51
N VAL A 27 -8.13 9.00 23.40
CA VAL A 27 -7.40 7.80 23.02
C VAL A 27 -6.95 8.05 21.59
N PHE A 28 -5.71 8.47 21.41
CA PHE A 28 -5.06 8.41 20.11
C PHE A 28 -5.05 6.92 19.73
N ALA A 29 -5.93 6.54 18.82
CA ALA A 29 -5.86 5.23 18.19
C ALA A 29 -4.45 5.08 17.63
N ALA A 30 -3.78 3.98 17.99
CA ALA A 30 -2.49 3.67 17.39
C ALA A 30 -2.65 3.72 15.86
N PRO A 31 -1.65 4.22 15.11
CA PRO A 31 -1.70 4.20 13.66
C PRO A 31 -1.98 2.76 13.23
N ALA A 32 -2.96 2.60 12.33
CA ALA A 32 -3.32 1.28 11.83
C ALA A 32 -2.06 0.61 11.27
N SER A 33 -1.65 -0.50 11.87
CA SER A 33 -0.50 -1.27 11.39
C SER A 33 -0.96 -2.25 10.32
N VAL A 34 -0.16 -2.47 9.28
CA VAL A 34 -0.47 -3.54 8.32
C VAL A 34 -0.30 -4.92 8.95
N THR A 35 -1.25 -5.81 8.66
CA THR A 35 -1.18 -7.22 9.05
C THR A 35 -0.57 -8.03 7.91
N TRP A 36 0.66 -8.50 8.12
CA TRP A 36 1.33 -9.40 7.18
C TRP A 36 0.78 -10.82 7.30
N ARG A 37 0.33 -11.37 6.18
CA ARG A 37 -0.22 -12.73 6.06
C ARG A 37 0.49 -13.49 4.95
N PRO A 38 0.42 -14.84 4.91
CA PRO A 38 0.78 -15.57 3.71
C PRO A 38 0.02 -14.99 2.50
N CYS A 39 0.69 -14.92 1.35
CA CYS A 39 0.03 -14.50 0.12
C CYS A 39 -0.94 -15.58 -0.36
N ASP A 40 -2.08 -15.16 -0.90
CA ASP A 40 -3.06 -16.07 -1.50
C ASP A 40 -2.58 -16.55 -2.88
N GLU A 41 -3.15 -17.66 -3.38
CA GLU A 41 -2.77 -18.24 -4.68
C GLU A 41 -2.98 -17.29 -5.87
N SER A 42 -3.83 -16.26 -5.74
CA SER A 42 -4.03 -15.22 -6.76
C SER A 42 -2.80 -14.35 -7.03
N ILE A 43 -1.76 -14.52 -6.22
CA ILE A 43 -0.45 -13.86 -6.33
C ILE A 43 0.63 -14.84 -6.84
N ALA A 44 0.28 -16.12 -7.02
CA ALA A 44 1.19 -17.20 -7.41
C ALA A 44 1.72 -17.13 -8.86
N ASP A 45 1.22 -16.21 -9.69
CA ASP A 45 1.75 -15.96 -11.04
C ASP A 45 3.12 -15.25 -11.03
N ALA A 46 3.54 -14.71 -9.89
CA ALA A 46 4.89 -14.21 -9.74
C ALA A 46 5.89 -15.37 -9.69
N ALA A 47 6.99 -15.29 -10.45
CA ALA A 47 8.11 -16.21 -10.32
C ALA A 47 8.78 -16.00 -8.95
N LEU A 48 8.20 -16.63 -7.92
CA LEU A 48 8.62 -16.44 -6.53
C LEU A 48 9.84 -17.32 -6.24
N PRO A 49 10.88 -16.77 -5.60
CA PRO A 49 12.04 -17.55 -5.22
C PRO A 49 11.67 -18.54 -4.11
N ALA A 50 12.01 -19.82 -4.29
CA ALA A 50 11.79 -20.86 -3.30
C ALA A 50 12.48 -20.53 -1.97
N ASP A 51 11.93 -21.00 -0.85
CA ASP A 51 12.52 -20.93 0.50
C ASP A 51 12.70 -19.51 1.10
N ASN A 52 11.88 -18.54 0.70
CA ASN A 52 11.88 -17.18 1.28
C ASN A 52 10.58 -16.87 2.05
N ASP A 53 10.64 -15.97 3.03
CA ASP A 53 9.45 -15.48 3.74
C ASP A 53 8.73 -14.44 2.86
N ILE A 54 7.71 -14.92 2.16
CA ILE A 54 6.87 -14.12 1.27
C ILE A 54 5.55 -13.82 1.98
N ARG A 55 5.27 -12.55 2.18
CA ARG A 55 4.08 -12.07 2.89
C ARG A 55 3.37 -11.01 2.10
N CYS A 56 2.05 -11.00 2.23
CA CYS A 56 1.20 -9.99 1.65
C CYS A 56 0.48 -9.24 2.76
N ALA A 57 0.12 -8.00 2.48
CA ALA A 57 -0.66 -7.16 3.36
C ALA A 57 -1.58 -6.27 2.53
N SER A 58 -2.61 -5.73 3.17
CA SER A 58 -3.51 -4.77 2.56
C SER A 58 -3.75 -3.62 3.53
N PHE A 59 -3.93 -2.41 3.01
CA PHE A 59 -4.28 -1.22 3.80
C PHE A 59 -5.29 -0.36 3.06
N GLU A 60 -6.14 0.31 3.82
CA GLU A 60 -7.14 1.22 3.26
C GLU A 60 -6.55 2.59 3.01
N ARG A 61 -6.95 3.18 1.89
CA ARG A 61 -6.69 4.57 1.57
C ARG A 61 -7.99 5.31 1.30
N PRO A 62 -8.09 6.60 1.67
CA PRO A 62 -9.18 7.42 1.20
C PRO A 62 -9.28 7.34 -0.32
N GLY A 63 -10.53 7.32 -0.82
CA GLY A 63 -10.78 7.49 -2.23
C GLY A 63 -10.38 8.89 -2.71
N THR A 64 -10.76 9.21 -3.93
CA THR A 64 -10.42 10.48 -4.57
C THR A 64 -11.27 11.64 -4.05
N GLU A 65 -10.70 12.85 -4.12
CA GLU A 65 -11.36 14.08 -3.66
C GLU A 65 -12.67 14.41 -4.43
N ASP A 66 -12.86 13.82 -5.60
CA ASP A 66 -14.07 13.98 -6.43
C ASP A 66 -15.29 13.21 -5.90
N GLY A 67 -15.16 12.46 -4.80
CA GLY A 67 -16.28 11.81 -4.11
C GLY A 67 -16.84 10.57 -4.80
N HIS A 68 -16.21 10.08 -5.87
CA HIS A 68 -16.69 8.87 -6.57
C HIS A 68 -16.42 7.58 -5.79
N ARG A 69 -15.52 7.61 -4.81
CA ARG A 69 -15.14 6.48 -3.97
C ARG A 69 -14.82 6.93 -2.54
N SER A 70 -15.33 6.21 -1.55
CA SER A 70 -15.04 6.50 -0.13
C SER A 70 -13.66 6.00 0.31
N SER A 71 -13.28 4.80 -0.12
CA SER A 71 -11.96 4.20 0.16
C SER A 71 -11.56 3.21 -0.93
N THR A 72 -10.26 2.93 -1.02
CA THR A 72 -9.67 1.91 -1.89
C THR A 72 -8.69 1.08 -1.09
N THR A 73 -8.72 -0.24 -1.29
CA THR A 73 -7.78 -1.16 -0.67
C THR A 73 -6.53 -1.23 -1.53
N ILE A 74 -5.37 -1.05 -0.91
CA ILE A 74 -4.06 -1.20 -1.56
C ILE A 74 -3.36 -2.43 -1.02
N ASP A 75 -2.94 -3.30 -1.91
CA ASP A 75 -2.18 -4.50 -1.59
C ASP A 75 -0.67 -4.25 -1.65
N ALA A 76 0.08 -4.93 -0.81
CA ALA A 76 1.53 -4.95 -0.80
C ALA A 76 2.05 -6.38 -0.67
N MET A 77 3.17 -6.66 -1.33
CA MET A 77 3.95 -7.88 -1.21
C MET A 77 5.30 -7.55 -0.59
N ARG A 78 5.78 -8.44 0.29
CA ARG A 78 7.11 -8.43 0.87
C ARG A 78 7.79 -9.75 0.61
N ILE A 79 9.06 -9.68 0.21
CA ILE A 79 9.96 -10.82 0.15
C ILE A 79 11.12 -10.56 1.12
N ARG A 80 11.32 -11.50 2.05
CA ARG A 80 12.46 -11.53 2.97
C ARG A 80 13.33 -12.73 2.68
N ALA A 81 14.62 -12.47 2.45
CA ALA A 81 15.65 -13.49 2.30
C ALA A 81 16.76 -13.32 3.34
N GLY A 82 17.47 -14.40 3.67
CA GLY A 82 18.56 -14.37 4.65
C GLY A 82 18.05 -14.38 6.10
N HIS A 83 18.73 -13.67 7.01
CA HIS A 83 18.37 -13.64 8.43
C HIS A 83 17.07 -12.85 8.63
N THR A 84 16.01 -13.55 9.04
CA THR A 84 14.66 -13.01 9.22
C THR A 84 14.41 -12.38 10.59
N ASP A 85 15.41 -12.44 11.47
CA ASP A 85 15.22 -12.30 12.91
C ASP A 85 15.54 -10.87 13.41
N GLU A 86 15.97 -9.99 12.50
CA GLU A 86 16.36 -8.61 12.78
C GLU A 86 15.36 -7.59 12.21
N SER A 87 15.33 -6.39 12.79
CA SER A 87 14.59 -5.26 12.21
C SER A 87 15.30 -4.79 10.94
N ARG A 88 14.58 -4.77 9.81
CA ARG A 88 15.14 -4.45 8.49
C ARG A 88 14.53 -3.19 7.90
N LYS A 89 15.35 -2.50 7.11
CA LYS A 89 14.89 -1.43 6.23
C LYS A 89 14.19 -2.04 5.01
N ALA A 90 13.31 -1.28 4.37
CA ALA A 90 12.66 -1.69 3.13
C ALA A 90 13.35 -1.09 1.91
N LEU A 91 13.30 -1.84 0.81
CA LEU A 91 13.50 -1.34 -0.54
C LEU A 91 12.19 -1.56 -1.30
N VAL A 92 11.50 -0.46 -1.64
CA VAL A 92 10.33 -0.52 -2.51
C VAL A 92 10.82 -0.63 -3.95
N VAL A 93 10.39 -1.67 -4.65
CA VAL A 93 10.70 -1.93 -6.05
C VAL A 93 9.55 -1.39 -6.90
N GLU A 94 9.84 -0.36 -7.68
CA GLU A 94 8.97 0.17 -8.73
C GLU A 94 9.55 -0.27 -10.08
N ILE A 95 8.74 -0.92 -10.91
CA ILE A 95 9.10 -1.16 -12.32
C ILE A 95 8.44 -0.09 -13.17
N GLY A 96 9.21 0.44 -14.12
CA GLY A 96 8.75 1.46 -15.06
C GLY A 96 7.60 0.97 -15.95
N ASP A 97 6.96 1.94 -16.61
CA ASP A 97 5.71 1.85 -17.36
C ASP A 97 4.47 1.52 -16.51
N PRO A 98 3.41 2.37 -16.57
CA PRO A 98 2.15 2.06 -15.91
C PRO A 98 1.49 0.83 -16.56
N GLY A 99 0.87 -0.02 -15.74
CA GLY A 99 0.16 -1.22 -16.21
C GLY A 99 0.90 -2.55 -16.02
N ASN A 100 2.19 -2.51 -15.66
CA ASN A 100 2.93 -3.72 -15.29
C ASN A 100 2.56 -4.19 -13.88
N ASP A 101 2.39 -5.51 -13.69
CA ASP A 101 2.09 -6.08 -12.38
C ASP A 101 3.34 -6.01 -11.47
N PRO A 102 3.31 -5.18 -10.40
CA PRO A 102 4.48 -4.98 -9.54
C PRO A 102 4.84 -6.23 -8.72
N PHE A 103 3.91 -7.17 -8.53
CA PHE A 103 4.18 -8.41 -7.80
C PHE A 103 4.97 -9.41 -8.64
N VAL A 104 4.64 -9.51 -9.93
CA VAL A 104 5.42 -10.30 -10.89
C VAL A 104 6.84 -9.74 -11.01
N ALA A 105 6.91 -8.42 -11.19
CA ALA A 105 8.15 -7.64 -11.21
C ALA A 105 9.04 -7.89 -9.99
N LEU A 106 8.46 -7.82 -8.78
CA LEU A 106 9.17 -8.08 -7.54
C LEU A 106 9.67 -9.52 -7.46
N GLY A 107 8.83 -10.50 -7.81
CA GLY A 107 9.21 -11.92 -7.83
C GLY A 107 10.41 -12.17 -8.75
N SER A 108 10.36 -11.67 -9.98
CA SER A 108 11.48 -11.77 -10.94
C SER A 108 12.74 -11.08 -10.44
N THR A 109 12.60 -9.88 -9.87
CA THR A 109 13.73 -9.11 -9.31
C THR A 109 14.37 -9.86 -8.15
N ALA A 110 13.56 -10.31 -7.18
CA ALA A 110 14.04 -11.06 -6.03
C ALA A 110 14.71 -12.37 -6.45
N SER A 111 14.11 -13.12 -7.38
CA SER A 111 14.71 -14.34 -7.92
C SER A 111 16.08 -14.08 -8.54
N ALA A 112 16.23 -13.04 -9.36
CA ALA A 112 17.51 -12.66 -9.95
C ALA A 112 18.54 -12.24 -8.90
N TRP A 113 18.11 -11.48 -7.89
CA TRP A 113 18.98 -10.97 -6.83
C TRP A 113 19.46 -12.10 -5.91
N LEU A 114 18.59 -13.05 -5.60
CA LEU A 114 18.88 -14.17 -4.71
C LEU A 114 19.70 -15.27 -5.37
N ALA A 115 19.65 -15.39 -6.70
CA ALA A 115 20.50 -16.27 -7.48
C ALA A 115 21.92 -15.71 -7.71
N ALA A 116 22.13 -14.40 -7.46
CA ALA A 116 23.46 -13.81 -7.59
C ALA A 116 24.43 -14.39 -6.54
N PRO A 117 25.74 -14.49 -6.84
CA PRO A 117 26.73 -14.94 -5.87
C PRO A 117 26.68 -14.14 -4.57
N ALA A 118 26.84 -14.79 -3.42
CA ALA A 118 26.86 -14.16 -2.11
C ALA A 118 28.21 -13.47 -1.81
N THR A 119 28.60 -12.50 -2.64
CA THR A 119 29.72 -11.59 -2.36
C THR A 119 29.19 -10.24 -1.89
N SER A 120 30.01 -9.44 -1.19
CA SER A 120 29.55 -8.20 -0.52
C SER A 120 28.96 -7.15 -1.43
N ASP A 121 29.25 -7.23 -2.74
CA ASP A 121 28.96 -6.19 -3.72
C ASP A 121 27.84 -6.61 -4.70
N THR A 122 27.07 -7.64 -4.36
CA THR A 122 26.00 -8.15 -5.22
C THR A 122 24.63 -7.76 -4.70
N TYR A 123 23.66 -7.83 -5.62
CA TYR A 123 22.24 -7.72 -5.29
C TYR A 123 21.79 -8.73 -4.23
N ARG A 124 22.49 -9.87 -4.10
CA ARG A 124 22.27 -10.84 -3.01
C ARG A 124 22.50 -10.21 -1.64
N ALA A 125 23.62 -9.49 -1.45
CA ALA A 125 23.94 -8.83 -0.19
C ALA A 125 22.90 -7.74 0.19
N ILE A 126 22.27 -7.10 -0.81
CA ILE A 126 21.16 -6.17 -0.59
C ILE A 126 19.91 -6.95 -0.17
N ALA A 127 19.52 -8.00 -0.91
CA ALA A 127 18.35 -8.82 -0.60
C ALA A 127 18.44 -9.52 0.76
N ASP A 128 19.66 -9.78 1.27
CA ASP A 128 19.90 -10.35 2.60
C ASP A 128 19.77 -9.32 3.74
N ARG A 129 19.77 -8.01 3.44
CA ARG A 129 19.69 -6.91 4.44
C ARG A 129 18.39 -6.11 4.39
N PHE A 130 17.73 -6.04 3.24
CA PHE A 130 16.51 -5.25 3.06
C PHE A 130 15.29 -6.13 2.82
N ASP A 131 14.13 -5.69 3.31
CA ASP A 131 12.84 -6.23 2.88
C ASP A 131 12.59 -5.73 1.45
N LEU A 132 12.40 -6.61 0.47
CA LEU A 132 12.00 -6.19 -0.86
C LEU A 132 10.47 -6.08 -0.90
N ILE A 133 9.97 -4.91 -1.25
CA ILE A 133 8.54 -4.57 -1.18
C ILE A 133 8.04 -4.16 -2.56
N ALA A 134 6.83 -4.59 -2.90
CA ALA A 134 6.06 -4.05 -4.01
C ALA A 134 4.69 -3.65 -3.49
N ILE A 135 4.20 -2.51 -3.96
CA ILE A 135 2.88 -1.98 -3.59
C ILE A 135 2.06 -1.92 -4.87
N MET A 136 0.84 -2.45 -4.85
CA MET A 136 -0.06 -2.42 -6.00
C MET A 136 -0.54 -0.99 -6.27
N PRO A 137 -0.38 -0.41 -7.46
CA PRO A 137 -1.02 0.84 -7.79
C PRO A 137 -2.55 0.71 -7.80
N ARG A 138 -3.26 1.80 -7.48
CA ARG A 138 -4.70 1.88 -7.70
C ARG A 138 -5.02 1.60 -9.17
N GLY A 139 -6.16 0.99 -9.47
CA GLY A 139 -6.55 0.71 -10.86
C GLY A 139 -6.01 -0.61 -11.44
N MET A 140 -5.15 -1.35 -10.73
CA MET A 140 -4.45 -2.51 -11.32
C MET A 140 -5.11 -3.88 -11.07
N LYS A 141 -5.66 -4.11 -9.87
CA LYS A 141 -6.20 -5.41 -9.46
C LYS A 141 -7.45 -5.28 -8.58
N GLY A 142 -8.13 -6.42 -8.40
CA GLY A 142 -9.27 -6.55 -7.49
C GLY A 142 -10.51 -5.82 -7.98
N ALA A 143 -11.38 -5.46 -7.02
CA ALA A 143 -12.60 -4.69 -7.28
C ALA A 143 -12.31 -3.27 -7.81
N ASP A 144 -11.06 -2.81 -7.66
CA ASP A 144 -10.60 -1.48 -8.02
C ASP A 144 -9.75 -1.50 -9.30
N ARG A 145 -9.95 -2.48 -10.19
CA ARG A 145 -9.29 -2.50 -11.50
C ARG A 145 -9.92 -1.47 -12.44
N LEU A 146 -9.12 -0.62 -13.05
CA LEU A 146 -9.55 0.23 -14.15
C LEU A 146 -9.63 -0.65 -15.41
N ASP A 147 -10.84 -0.80 -15.92
CA ASP A 147 -11.10 -1.51 -17.17
C ASP A 147 -11.83 -0.58 -18.13
N CYS A 148 -11.18 -0.29 -19.25
CA CYS A 148 -11.74 0.49 -20.35
C CYS A 148 -11.63 -0.34 -21.63
N PRO A 149 -12.69 -1.07 -22.03
CA PRO A 149 -12.65 -1.92 -23.20
C PRO A 149 -12.30 -1.12 -24.46
N PHE A 150 -11.19 -1.48 -25.11
CA PHE A 150 -10.78 -0.92 -26.39
C PHE A 150 -11.36 -1.76 -27.53
N LEU A 151 -12.24 -1.17 -28.34
CA LEU A 151 -13.06 -1.91 -29.32
C LEU A 151 -12.42 -2.10 -30.71
N GLY A 152 -11.17 -1.68 -30.94
CA GLY A 152 -10.46 -2.13 -32.15
C GLY A 152 -9.23 -1.33 -32.59
N VAL A 153 -8.30 -2.04 -33.24
CA VAL A 153 -7.04 -1.52 -33.81
C VAL A 153 -7.14 -1.16 -35.30
N SER A 154 -8.34 -1.27 -35.90
CA SER A 154 -8.51 -1.18 -37.36
C SER A 154 -7.98 0.13 -37.98
N PRO A 155 -8.19 1.32 -37.39
CA PRO A 155 -7.62 2.56 -37.91
C PRO A 155 -6.08 2.62 -37.82
N LEU A 156 -5.48 2.01 -36.80
CA LEU A 156 -4.02 1.99 -36.63
C LEU A 156 -3.34 1.20 -37.75
N ASN A 157 -3.90 0.04 -38.11
CA ASN A 157 -3.35 -0.79 -39.19
C ASN A 157 -3.36 -0.05 -40.54
N ALA A 158 -4.42 0.71 -40.82
CA ALA A 158 -4.51 1.53 -42.03
C ALA A 158 -3.46 2.66 -42.03
N ILE A 159 -3.24 3.34 -40.90
CA ILE A 159 -2.21 4.38 -40.76
C ILE A 159 -0.79 3.81 -40.93
N TYR A 160 -0.53 2.59 -40.45
CA TYR A 160 0.75 1.92 -40.66
C TYR A 160 1.02 1.58 -42.12
N ALA A 161 -0.04 1.27 -42.88
CA ALA A 161 0.05 0.99 -44.32
C ALA A 161 0.18 2.29 -45.14
N ASP A 162 -0.54 3.35 -44.78
CA ASP A 162 -0.45 4.68 -45.40
C ASP A 162 -0.66 5.79 -44.37
N ARG A 163 0.40 6.55 -44.10
CA ARG A 163 0.37 7.66 -43.14
C ARG A 163 -0.40 8.89 -43.64
N ASN A 164 -0.74 8.95 -44.93
CA ASN A 164 -1.50 10.07 -45.50
C ASN A 164 -3.01 9.80 -45.56
N ASP A 165 -3.47 8.63 -45.14
CA ASP A 165 -4.90 8.27 -45.13
C ASP A 165 -5.68 9.12 -44.10
N SER A 166 -6.31 10.17 -44.60
CA SER A 166 -7.10 11.11 -43.80
C SER A 166 -8.38 10.48 -43.22
N ALA A 167 -8.89 9.38 -43.79
CA ALA A 167 -10.02 8.66 -43.22
C ALA A 167 -9.58 7.80 -42.04
N ALA A 168 -8.44 7.12 -42.17
CA ALA A 168 -7.84 6.35 -41.09
C ALA A 168 -7.48 7.23 -39.88
N TRP A 169 -6.90 8.41 -40.12
CA TRP A 169 -6.62 9.39 -39.06
C TRP A 169 -7.89 9.85 -38.32
N ARG A 170 -8.98 10.15 -39.04
CA ARG A 170 -10.26 10.51 -38.40
C ARG A 170 -10.81 9.35 -37.57
N GLY A 171 -10.80 8.14 -38.12
CA GLY A 171 -11.23 6.94 -37.39
C GLY A 171 -10.42 6.69 -36.13
N LEU A 172 -9.10 6.95 -36.14
CA LEU A 172 -8.26 6.85 -34.94
C LEU A 172 -8.66 7.89 -33.88
N ILE A 173 -8.87 9.14 -34.28
CA ILE A 173 -9.29 10.21 -33.36
C ILE A 173 -10.65 9.88 -32.74
N ASP A 174 -11.62 9.41 -33.54
CA ASP A 174 -12.95 9.05 -33.05
C ASP A 174 -12.89 7.84 -32.09
N SER A 175 -12.04 6.85 -32.40
CA SER A 175 -11.79 5.71 -31.51
C SER A 175 -11.15 6.14 -30.19
N ALA A 176 -10.20 7.08 -30.24
CA ALA A 176 -9.57 7.63 -29.04
C ALA A 176 -10.55 8.41 -28.17
N ARG A 177 -11.47 9.18 -28.77
CA ARG A 177 -12.54 9.89 -28.06
C ARG A 177 -13.53 8.93 -27.41
N ASP A 178 -13.93 7.87 -28.12
CA ASP A 178 -14.81 6.83 -27.56
C ASP A 178 -14.14 6.12 -26.37
N LEU A 179 -12.87 5.73 -26.50
CA LEU A 179 -12.12 5.14 -25.39
C LEU A 179 -12.03 6.10 -24.18
N ALA A 180 -11.66 7.36 -24.42
CA ALA A 180 -11.57 8.37 -23.36
C ALA A 180 -12.93 8.58 -22.67
N GLY A 181 -14.02 8.61 -23.44
CA GLY A 181 -15.38 8.72 -22.90
C GLY A 181 -15.75 7.53 -22.01
N ARG A 182 -15.42 6.30 -22.43
CA ARG A 182 -15.64 5.10 -21.61
C ARG A 182 -14.83 5.15 -20.32
N CYS A 183 -13.55 5.48 -20.40
CA CYS A 183 -12.72 5.62 -19.20
C CYS A 183 -13.21 6.71 -18.25
N ALA A 184 -13.64 7.86 -18.76
CA ALA A 184 -14.10 8.98 -17.94
C ALA A 184 -15.35 8.62 -17.10
N THR A 185 -16.14 7.65 -17.53
CA THR A 185 -17.29 7.15 -16.75
C THR A 185 -16.92 6.10 -15.70
N ASN A 186 -15.68 5.59 -15.72
CA ASN A 186 -15.22 4.61 -14.76
C ASN A 186 -14.80 5.32 -13.44
N PRO A 187 -15.42 4.99 -12.29
CA PRO A 187 -15.06 5.60 -11.00
C PRO A 187 -13.60 5.38 -10.59
N THR A 188 -12.93 4.37 -11.14
CA THR A 188 -11.53 4.05 -10.90
C THR A 188 -10.57 4.88 -11.76
N SER A 189 -11.08 5.68 -12.71
CA SER A 189 -10.24 6.49 -13.61
C SER A 189 -9.61 7.70 -12.94
N THR A 190 -10.04 8.04 -11.72
CA THR A 190 -9.50 9.17 -10.95
C THR A 190 -8.58 8.68 -9.85
N GLY A 191 -7.57 9.50 -9.49
CA GLY A 191 -6.60 9.17 -8.43
C GLY A 191 -5.65 8.02 -8.75
N ILE A 192 -5.49 7.66 -10.03
CA ILE A 192 -4.49 6.68 -10.48
C ILE A 192 -3.22 7.35 -11.01
N ASP A 193 -3.05 8.64 -10.75
CA ASP A 193 -1.89 9.42 -11.16
C ASP A 193 -0.67 9.18 -10.25
N THR A 194 0.48 9.64 -10.71
CA THR A 194 1.76 9.47 -10.01
C THR A 194 1.81 10.20 -8.66
N ALA A 195 1.13 11.33 -8.49
CA ALA A 195 1.13 12.05 -7.21
C ALA A 195 0.36 11.27 -6.15
N THR A 196 -0.80 10.72 -6.51
CA THR A 196 -1.56 9.81 -5.66
C THR A 196 -0.74 8.56 -5.32
N ARG A 197 -0.02 8.00 -6.30
CA ARG A 197 0.90 6.88 -6.09
C ARG A 197 1.97 7.19 -5.02
N VAL A 198 2.62 8.35 -5.10
CA VAL A 198 3.63 8.75 -4.09
C VAL A 198 2.99 8.86 -2.70
N SER A 199 1.78 9.43 -2.60
CA SER A 199 1.04 9.51 -1.34
C SER A 199 0.75 8.13 -0.75
N ASP A 200 0.40 7.16 -1.59
CA ASP A 200 0.12 5.79 -1.15
C ASP A 200 1.38 5.04 -0.69
N ILE A 201 2.53 5.28 -1.33
CA ILE A 201 3.83 4.73 -0.90
C ILE A 201 4.21 5.29 0.48
N GLU A 202 4.06 6.60 0.69
CA GLU A 202 4.34 7.22 1.99
C GLU A 202 3.39 6.72 3.08
N ALA A 203 2.09 6.60 2.77
CA ALA A 203 1.13 6.03 3.70
C ALA A 203 1.51 4.60 4.07
N PHE A 204 1.89 3.77 3.09
CA PHE A 204 2.37 2.41 3.32
C PHE A 204 3.60 2.40 4.25
N ARG A 205 4.60 3.25 4.00
CA ARG A 205 5.81 3.35 4.82
C ARG A 205 5.45 3.55 6.29
N GLU A 206 4.50 4.43 6.58
CA GLU A 206 4.03 4.73 7.94
C GLU A 206 3.29 3.56 8.57
N VAL A 207 2.29 3.00 7.88
CA VAL A 207 1.46 1.90 8.42
C VAL A 207 2.23 0.57 8.52
N ALA A 208 3.27 0.38 7.72
CA ALA A 208 4.17 -0.76 7.81
C ALA A 208 5.28 -0.60 8.86
N GLY A 209 5.38 0.59 9.48
CA GLY A 209 6.34 0.86 10.55
C GLY A 209 7.78 1.07 10.07
N TYR A 210 7.99 1.34 8.76
CA TYR A 210 9.30 1.71 8.24
C TYR A 210 9.61 3.18 8.57
N LYS A 211 10.76 3.41 9.22
CA LYS A 211 11.24 4.74 9.61
C LYS A 211 12.32 5.23 8.63
N ASN A 212 12.41 6.55 8.47
CA ASN A 212 13.49 7.22 7.73
C ASN A 212 14.84 7.04 8.43
#